data_AF-A0AB94IS33-F1
#
_entry.id   AF-A0AB94IS33-F1
#
_cell.length_a   1.000
_cell.length_b   1.000
_cell.length_c   1.000
_cell.angle_alpha   90.00
_cell.angle_beta   90.00
_cell.angle_gamma   90.00
#
_symmetry.space_group_name_H-M   'P 1'
#
loop_
_entity.id
_entity.type
_entity.pdbx_description
1 polymer ?
#
loop_
_entity_poly.entity_id
_entity_poly.type
_entity_poly.pdbx_seq_one_letter_code
_entity_poly.pdbx_strand_id
1 'polypeptide(L)'
;MEVNKNKNQKNKVTGIASLKEGLSVLKLTDLQDIRKKLQIKNISSLKKAELIQYLAEAIPFLLRNIISQFDERQLFLIKNIISSNGVISAKNVEIEEMEYFPKTGFMFTGVQNGDPIIMIPLELLPSLGEIVQDEAILAEVKRNTEWIKITRGLLYYYGTVPHDKLLNLVEKYTPIRPDYLAFNYVIYDAIEYYQEIHIDRYGYSYWEVLDPLDVLEEQASRKNIDYYPFSKKQLLEAGETDYVERPKGYSQLLTLFTKEYRMPKQEAIEFVEDCIIHVKLGHPPSQLLQYIQTKLTFESLEAIQRLMDDLVLLMNNTRKWYLKGYTSVELSAHEKKALLPSPNKKGEVISLQTRQKIGRNDPCPCGSGKKFKKCCGN
;
A
#
# COMPACT_ATOMS: atom_id res chain seq x y z
N MET A 1 14.41 45.56 -44.31
CA MET A 1 15.33 45.37 -43.17
C MET A 1 15.16 43.95 -42.68
N GLU A 2 16.28 43.25 -42.63
CA GLU A 2 16.41 41.79 -42.66
C GLU A 2 15.85 41.10 -41.41
N VAL A 3 15.03 40.07 -41.62
CA VAL A 3 14.82 39.02 -40.61
C VAL A 3 15.44 37.76 -41.17
N ASN A 4 16.69 37.54 -40.78
CA ASN A 4 17.49 36.41 -41.18
C ASN A 4 16.96 35.13 -40.52
N LYS A 5 16.38 34.25 -41.36
CA LYS A 5 16.02 32.86 -41.02
C LYS A 5 17.31 32.02 -40.92
N ASN A 6 17.85 31.88 -39.71
CA ASN A 6 18.69 30.73 -39.34
C ASN A 6 17.79 29.79 -38.51
N LYS A 7 17.18 28.72 -39.04
CA LYS A 7 17.81 27.48 -39.54
C LYS A 7 19.07 27.09 -38.75
N ASN A 8 18.87 26.70 -37.48
CA ASN A 8 19.60 25.60 -36.83
C ASN A 8 19.01 25.32 -35.43
N GLN A 9 17.80 24.78 -35.38
CA GLN A 9 17.39 23.93 -34.26
C GLN A 9 17.34 22.49 -34.78
N LYS A 10 18.52 21.91 -34.97
CA LYS A 10 18.65 20.47 -34.79
C LYS A 10 18.48 20.26 -33.28
N ASN A 11 17.31 19.77 -32.87
CA ASN A 11 17.11 19.21 -31.53
C ASN A 11 18.09 18.05 -31.35
N LYS A 12 19.32 18.36 -30.93
CA LYS A 12 20.21 17.38 -30.31
C LYS A 12 19.61 17.11 -28.93
N VAL A 13 19.11 15.90 -28.73
CA VAL A 13 18.85 15.38 -27.39
C VAL A 13 20.17 15.49 -26.62
N THR A 14 20.25 16.40 -25.66
CA THR A 14 21.36 16.44 -24.71
C THR A 14 20.82 16.01 -23.37
N GLY A 15 20.76 14.70 -23.17
CA GLY A 15 20.76 14.14 -21.82
C GLY A 15 22.08 14.47 -21.12
N ILE A 16 22.20 14.07 -19.86
CA ILE A 16 23.45 14.16 -19.11
C ILE A 16 24.52 13.33 -19.84
N ALA A 17 25.65 13.96 -20.20
CA ALA A 17 26.66 13.31 -21.03
C ALA A 17 27.50 12.29 -20.26
N SER A 18 27.67 12.50 -18.95
CA SER A 18 28.42 11.59 -18.07
C SER A 18 27.78 11.42 -16.70
N LEU A 19 28.02 10.29 -16.06
CA LEU A 19 27.58 10.02 -14.69
C LEU A 19 28.11 11.06 -13.70
N LYS A 20 29.34 11.53 -13.91
CA LYS A 20 29.96 12.59 -13.11
C LYS A 20 29.16 13.89 -13.13
N GLU A 21 28.64 14.29 -14.30
CA GLU A 21 27.77 15.46 -14.42
C GLU A 21 26.46 15.27 -13.63
N GLY A 22 25.83 14.10 -13.75
CA GLY A 22 24.60 13.79 -13.02
C GLY A 22 24.80 13.78 -11.49
N LEU A 23 25.88 13.19 -11.02
CA LEU A 23 26.21 13.21 -9.59
C LEU A 23 26.56 14.62 -9.07
N SER A 24 27.07 15.51 -9.93
CA SER A 24 27.48 16.86 -9.52
C SER A 24 26.33 17.75 -9.06
N VAL A 25 25.12 17.53 -9.61
CA VAL A 25 23.91 18.31 -9.27
C VAL A 25 23.32 17.94 -7.91
N LEU A 26 23.69 16.77 -7.35
CA LEU A 26 23.18 16.27 -6.08
C LEU A 26 23.83 16.96 -4.88
N LYS A 27 23.14 17.00 -3.73
CA LYS A 27 23.74 17.49 -2.48
C LYS A 27 24.73 16.45 -1.93
N LEU A 28 25.64 16.90 -1.06
CA LEU A 28 26.59 15.98 -0.40
C LEU A 28 25.85 14.91 0.41
N THR A 29 24.72 15.25 1.02
CA THR A 29 23.85 14.30 1.74
C THR A 29 23.36 13.18 0.83
N ASP A 30 22.84 13.54 -0.35
CA ASP A 30 22.29 12.59 -1.31
C ASP A 30 23.38 11.65 -1.83
N LEU A 31 24.59 12.17 -2.10
CA LEU A 31 25.75 11.38 -2.49
C LEU A 31 26.19 10.40 -1.39
N GLN A 32 26.12 10.82 -0.12
CA GLN A 32 26.40 9.94 1.01
C GLN A 32 25.33 8.87 1.17
N ASP A 33 24.08 9.16 0.84
CA ASP A 33 23.00 8.19 0.89
C ASP A 33 23.09 7.19 -0.26
N ILE A 34 23.43 7.63 -1.49
CA ILE A 34 23.81 6.74 -2.60
C ILE A 34 24.96 5.82 -2.18
N ARG A 35 26.02 6.37 -1.58
CA ARG A 35 27.16 5.57 -1.08
C ARG A 35 26.71 4.49 -0.10
N LYS A 36 25.83 4.82 0.85
CA LYS A 36 25.29 3.84 1.84
C LYS A 36 24.44 2.78 1.16
N LYS A 37 23.55 3.18 0.23
CA LYS A 37 22.67 2.26 -0.53
C LYS A 37 23.49 1.26 -1.36
N LEU A 38 24.56 1.74 -1.99
CA LEU A 38 25.54 0.91 -2.70
C LEU A 38 26.51 0.15 -1.78
N GLN A 39 26.37 0.28 -0.47
CA GLN A 39 27.19 -0.37 0.56
C GLN A 39 28.71 -0.09 0.43
N ILE A 40 29.07 1.06 -0.13
CA ILE A 40 30.46 1.47 -0.30
C ILE A 40 31.00 2.00 1.03
N LYS A 41 31.98 1.29 1.61
CA LYS A 41 32.53 1.58 2.95
C LYS A 41 33.82 2.41 2.87
N ASN A 42 34.26 2.92 4.02
CA ASN A 42 35.57 3.55 4.23
C ASN A 42 35.86 4.86 3.45
N ILE A 43 34.85 5.48 2.84
CA ILE A 43 35.01 6.75 2.10
C ILE A 43 34.06 7.85 2.60
N SER A 44 33.47 7.70 3.79
CA SER A 44 32.48 8.65 4.33
C SER A 44 33.06 10.04 4.61
N SER A 45 34.37 10.15 4.78
CA SER A 45 35.09 11.42 5.03
C SER A 45 35.46 12.20 3.76
N LEU A 46 35.24 11.64 2.57
CA LEU A 46 35.58 12.30 1.31
C LEU A 46 34.78 13.59 1.12
N LYS A 47 35.44 14.60 0.55
CA LYS A 47 34.76 15.85 0.14
C LYS A 47 33.88 15.58 -1.08
N LYS A 48 32.90 16.45 -1.34
CA LYS A 48 31.92 16.29 -2.43
C LYS A 48 32.57 15.93 -3.78
N ALA A 49 33.61 16.65 -4.20
CA ALA A 49 34.28 16.41 -5.48
C ALA A 49 34.96 15.03 -5.55
N GLU A 50 35.63 14.61 -4.48
CA GLU A 50 36.29 13.30 -4.37
C GLU A 50 35.27 12.17 -4.34
N LEU A 51 34.16 12.36 -3.61
CA LEU A 51 33.07 11.40 -3.54
C LEU A 51 32.37 11.23 -4.89
N ILE A 52 32.11 12.31 -5.62
CA ILE A 52 31.57 12.25 -6.99
C ILE A 52 32.49 11.44 -7.90
N GLN A 53 33.80 11.71 -7.86
CA GLN A 53 34.76 10.98 -8.68
C GLN A 53 34.73 9.48 -8.37
N TYR A 54 34.76 9.12 -7.08
CA TYR A 54 34.71 7.73 -6.65
C TYR A 54 33.41 7.04 -7.09
N LEU A 55 32.25 7.68 -6.87
CA LEU A 55 30.96 7.12 -7.24
C LEU A 55 30.83 6.95 -8.76
N ALA A 56 31.31 7.91 -9.55
CA ALA A 56 31.30 7.82 -11.01
C ALA A 56 32.13 6.64 -11.53
N GLU A 57 33.24 6.30 -10.85
CA GLU A 57 34.06 5.14 -11.18
C GLU A 57 33.43 3.82 -10.69
N ALA A 58 32.79 3.81 -9.52
CA ALA A 58 32.29 2.60 -8.89
C ALA A 58 30.95 2.11 -9.45
N ILE A 59 30.00 3.03 -9.70
CA ILE A 59 28.62 2.69 -10.11
C ILE A 59 28.55 1.80 -11.36
N PRO A 60 29.33 2.02 -12.44
CA PRO A 60 29.30 1.14 -13.61
C PRO A 60 29.53 -0.35 -13.27
N PHE A 61 30.41 -0.65 -12.32
CA PHE A 61 30.69 -2.02 -11.86
C PHE A 61 29.62 -2.59 -10.92
N LEU A 62 28.77 -1.72 -10.36
CA LEU A 62 27.69 -2.09 -9.44
C LEU A 62 26.33 -2.20 -10.13
N LEU A 63 26.19 -1.76 -11.38
CA LEU A 63 24.91 -1.74 -12.11
C LEU A 63 24.19 -3.09 -12.06
N ARG A 64 24.89 -4.20 -12.28
CA ARG A 64 24.26 -5.53 -12.24
C ARG A 64 23.61 -5.82 -10.89
N ASN A 65 24.28 -5.47 -9.79
CA ASN A 65 23.75 -5.64 -8.44
C ASN A 65 22.59 -4.67 -8.16
N ILE A 66 22.66 -3.43 -8.65
CA ILE A 66 21.57 -2.46 -8.51
C ILE A 66 20.31 -2.98 -9.23
N ILE A 67 20.44 -3.35 -10.51
CA ILE A 67 19.31 -3.82 -11.33
C ILE A 67 18.73 -5.14 -10.80
N SER A 68 19.53 -6.02 -10.20
CA SER A 68 19.03 -7.27 -9.59
C SER A 68 18.06 -7.05 -8.41
N GLN A 69 18.04 -5.85 -7.83
CA GLN A 69 17.14 -5.49 -6.71
C GLN A 69 15.83 -4.89 -7.17
N PHE A 70 15.73 -4.52 -8.45
CA PHE A 70 14.56 -3.84 -9.00
C PHE A 70 13.41 -4.80 -9.31
N ASP A 71 12.24 -4.22 -9.51
CA ASP A 71 11.06 -4.93 -9.99
C ASP A 71 10.81 -4.69 -11.49
N GLU A 72 9.76 -5.33 -12.02
CA GLU A 72 9.45 -5.26 -13.45
C GLU A 72 9.07 -3.85 -13.92
N ARG A 73 8.47 -3.01 -13.06
CA ARG A 73 8.09 -1.63 -13.39
C ARG A 73 9.34 -0.77 -13.55
N GLN A 74 10.26 -0.84 -12.60
CA GLN A 74 11.54 -0.14 -12.67
C GLN A 74 12.37 -0.63 -13.87
N LEU A 75 12.43 -1.94 -14.12
CA LEU A 75 13.15 -2.50 -15.27
C LEU A 75 12.53 -2.05 -16.61
N PHE A 76 11.20 -2.00 -16.70
CA PHE A 76 10.48 -1.50 -17.88
C PHE A 76 10.83 -0.03 -18.16
N LEU A 77 10.86 0.81 -17.13
CA LEU A 77 11.25 2.20 -17.26
C LEU A 77 12.69 2.35 -17.81
N ILE A 78 13.63 1.56 -17.29
CA ILE A 78 15.02 1.56 -17.77
C ILE A 78 15.10 1.15 -19.25
N LYS A 79 14.37 0.10 -19.65
CA LYS A 79 14.28 -0.33 -21.06
C LYS A 79 13.73 0.77 -21.97
N ASN A 80 12.74 1.52 -21.51
CA ASN A 80 12.20 2.67 -22.26
C ASN A 80 13.23 3.79 -22.40
N ILE A 81 14.00 4.07 -21.35
CA ILE A 81 15.06 5.08 -21.38
C ILE A 81 16.18 4.68 -22.35
N ILE A 82 16.63 3.43 -22.31
CA ILE A 82 17.62 2.90 -23.25
C ILE A 82 17.13 3.03 -24.69
N SER A 83 15.88 2.61 -24.95
CA SER A 83 15.26 2.68 -26.28
C SER A 83 15.08 4.11 -26.79
N SER A 84 15.01 5.08 -25.87
CA SER A 84 14.88 6.51 -26.17
C SER A 84 16.22 7.26 -26.14
N ASN A 85 17.34 6.53 -26.26
CA ASN A 85 18.70 7.07 -26.28
C ASN A 85 19.04 7.88 -25.01
N GLY A 86 18.64 7.34 -23.85
CA GLY A 86 19.01 7.84 -22.54
C GLY A 86 18.08 8.88 -21.92
N VAL A 87 17.00 9.31 -22.61
CA VAL A 87 16.08 10.33 -22.10
C VAL A 87 14.63 10.01 -22.46
N ILE A 88 13.71 10.12 -21.50
CA ILE A 88 12.26 10.05 -21.73
C ILE A 88 11.53 11.24 -21.10
N SER A 89 10.33 11.51 -21.59
CA SER A 89 9.40 12.42 -20.90
C SER A 89 8.88 11.77 -19.63
N ALA A 90 8.75 12.57 -18.57
CA ALA A 90 8.24 12.16 -17.27
C ALA A 90 6.87 12.79 -16.95
N LYS A 91 6.07 13.12 -17.98
CA LYS A 91 4.73 13.72 -17.80
C LYS A 91 3.74 12.82 -17.07
N ASN A 92 3.90 11.50 -17.23
CA ASN A 92 3.03 10.47 -16.66
C ASN A 92 3.76 9.66 -15.57
N VAL A 93 4.77 10.26 -14.95
CA VAL A 93 5.54 9.66 -13.87
C VAL A 93 5.17 10.42 -12.60
N GLU A 94 4.90 9.68 -11.54
CA GLU A 94 4.50 10.28 -10.27
C GLU A 94 5.66 11.08 -9.65
N ILE A 95 5.34 12.09 -8.84
CA ILE A 95 6.34 12.99 -8.25
C ILE A 95 7.27 12.20 -7.34
N GLU A 96 6.73 11.23 -6.62
CA GLU A 96 7.43 10.35 -5.69
C GLU A 96 8.48 9.48 -6.42
N GLU A 97 8.11 8.95 -7.60
CA GLU A 97 9.03 8.20 -8.46
C GLU A 97 10.18 9.12 -8.96
N MET A 98 9.86 10.37 -9.30
CA MET A 98 10.84 11.36 -9.74
C MET A 98 11.85 11.72 -8.64
N GLU A 99 11.44 11.74 -7.37
CA GLU A 99 12.34 11.93 -6.23
C GLU A 99 13.18 10.69 -5.92
N TYR A 100 12.69 9.50 -6.27
CA TYR A 100 13.42 8.24 -6.11
C TYR A 100 14.61 8.14 -7.06
N PHE A 101 14.44 8.46 -8.35
CA PHE A 101 15.47 8.14 -9.36
C PHE A 101 16.87 8.69 -9.06
N PRO A 102 17.06 9.95 -8.64
CA PRO A 102 18.37 10.47 -8.27
C PRO A 102 19.07 9.66 -7.17
N LYS A 103 18.30 9.06 -6.24
CA LYS A 103 18.83 8.26 -5.13
C LYS A 103 19.42 6.91 -5.59
N THR A 104 19.13 6.48 -6.81
CA THR A 104 19.77 5.30 -7.44
C THR A 104 21.22 5.57 -7.80
N GLY A 105 21.59 6.86 -7.95
CA GLY A 105 22.93 7.30 -8.34
C GLY A 105 23.21 7.22 -9.84
N PHE A 106 22.37 6.59 -10.66
CA PHE A 106 22.59 6.46 -12.11
C PHE A 106 21.43 6.96 -12.97
N MET A 107 20.26 7.18 -12.38
CA MET A 107 19.11 7.83 -13.02
C MET A 107 18.94 9.23 -12.47
N PHE A 108 18.60 10.20 -13.31
CA PHE A 108 18.49 11.60 -12.93
C PHE A 108 17.23 12.23 -13.53
N THR A 109 16.74 13.29 -12.91
CA THR A 109 15.58 14.05 -13.37
C THR A 109 15.99 15.46 -13.79
N GLY A 110 15.20 16.06 -14.68
CA GLY A 110 15.45 17.40 -15.17
C GLY A 110 14.26 17.97 -15.91
N VAL A 111 14.46 19.12 -16.56
CA VAL A 111 13.44 19.79 -17.37
C VAL A 111 14.02 20.08 -18.75
N GLN A 112 13.30 19.70 -19.81
CA GLN A 112 13.67 19.99 -21.20
C GLN A 112 12.48 20.62 -21.91
N ASN A 113 12.66 21.82 -22.48
CA ASN A 113 11.60 22.60 -23.13
C ASN A 113 10.35 22.83 -22.25
N GLY A 114 10.53 22.92 -20.92
CA GLY A 114 9.43 23.07 -19.96
C GLY A 114 8.78 21.76 -19.51
N ASP A 115 9.14 20.63 -20.12
CA ASP A 115 8.61 19.32 -19.78
C ASP A 115 9.56 18.56 -18.84
N PRO A 116 9.04 17.86 -17.81
CA PRO A 116 9.87 17.02 -16.96
C PRO A 116 10.41 15.82 -17.74
N ILE A 117 11.66 15.45 -17.45
CA ILE A 117 12.36 14.32 -18.09
C ILE A 117 13.09 13.45 -17.07
N ILE A 118 13.26 12.18 -17.41
CA ILE A 118 14.15 11.24 -16.73
C ILE A 118 15.28 10.88 -17.68
N MET A 119 16.49 10.76 -17.13
CA MET A 119 17.71 10.56 -17.89
C MET A 119 18.57 9.47 -17.27
N ILE A 120 19.23 8.68 -18.12
CA ILE A 120 20.37 7.84 -17.76
C ILE A 120 21.58 8.34 -18.57
N PRO A 121 22.76 8.54 -17.93
CA PRO A 121 23.96 8.97 -18.63
C PRO A 121 24.30 8.04 -19.81
N LEU A 122 24.64 8.63 -20.95
CA LEU A 122 24.85 7.90 -22.20
C LEU A 122 25.92 6.80 -22.09
N GLU A 123 26.95 7.04 -21.29
CA GLU A 123 28.03 6.08 -21.05
C GLU A 123 27.58 4.79 -20.35
N LEU A 124 26.43 4.78 -19.67
CA LEU A 124 25.90 3.60 -18.98
C LEU A 124 24.98 2.75 -19.87
N LEU A 125 24.48 3.30 -20.97
CA LEU A 125 23.48 2.63 -21.80
C LEU A 125 23.93 1.29 -22.39
N PRO A 126 25.19 1.13 -22.89
CA PRO A 126 25.63 -0.16 -23.42
C PRO A 126 25.59 -1.27 -22.36
N SER A 127 26.20 -1.02 -21.19
CA SER A 127 26.24 -1.97 -20.07
C SER A 127 24.84 -2.30 -19.55
N LEU A 128 23.97 -1.28 -19.41
CA LEU A 128 22.58 -1.51 -19.02
C LEU A 128 21.82 -2.32 -20.08
N GLY A 129 22.05 -2.06 -21.37
CA GLY A 129 21.45 -2.79 -22.48
C GLY A 129 21.70 -4.29 -22.42
N GLU A 130 22.89 -4.70 -21.98
CA GLU A 130 23.24 -6.11 -21.72
C GLU A 130 22.57 -6.63 -20.44
N ILE A 131 22.67 -5.89 -19.33
CA ILE A 131 22.12 -6.31 -18.01
C ILE A 131 20.60 -6.54 -18.08
N VAL A 132 19.84 -5.68 -18.76
CA VAL A 132 18.37 -5.79 -18.80
C VAL A 132 17.87 -6.93 -19.70
N GLN A 133 18.77 -7.66 -20.36
CA GLN A 133 18.50 -8.85 -21.17
C GLN A 133 19.02 -10.14 -20.51
N ASP A 134 19.83 -10.04 -19.45
CA ASP A 134 20.38 -11.18 -18.71
C ASP A 134 19.25 -11.99 -18.06
N GLU A 135 19.15 -13.29 -18.39
CA GLU A 135 18.08 -14.16 -17.91
C GLU A 135 18.06 -14.32 -16.37
N ALA A 136 19.22 -14.30 -15.72
CA ALA A 136 19.29 -14.38 -14.27
C ALA A 136 18.75 -13.10 -13.62
N ILE A 137 19.07 -11.93 -14.20
CA ILE A 137 18.52 -10.64 -13.76
C ILE A 137 17.00 -10.61 -13.97
N LEU A 138 16.51 -11.07 -15.12
CA LEU A 138 15.06 -11.13 -15.37
C LEU A 138 14.33 -12.04 -14.38
N ALA A 139 14.94 -13.16 -13.98
CA ALA A 139 14.39 -14.05 -12.98
C ALA A 139 14.37 -13.42 -11.57
N GLU A 140 15.42 -12.71 -11.18
CA GLU A 140 15.50 -11.96 -9.92
C GLU A 140 14.46 -10.83 -9.88
N VAL A 141 14.36 -10.05 -10.95
CA VAL A 141 13.40 -8.96 -11.08
C VAL A 141 11.95 -9.47 -10.97
N LYS A 142 11.62 -10.57 -11.65
CA LYS A 142 10.29 -11.20 -11.55
C LYS A 142 9.98 -11.68 -10.13
N ARG A 143 10.96 -12.28 -9.45
CA ARG A 143 10.84 -12.68 -8.04
C ARG A 143 10.60 -11.47 -7.14
N ASN A 144 11.34 -10.37 -7.36
CA ASN A 144 11.18 -9.15 -6.59
C ASN A 144 9.78 -8.55 -6.77
N THR A 145 9.27 -8.49 -8.01
CA THR A 145 7.88 -8.08 -8.29
C THR A 145 6.89 -8.92 -7.49
N GLU A 146 7.06 -10.24 -7.46
CA GLU A 146 6.19 -11.13 -6.71
C GLU A 146 6.25 -10.88 -5.19
N TRP A 147 7.45 -10.69 -4.62
CA TRP A 147 7.61 -10.34 -3.20
C TRP A 147 6.94 -9.02 -2.85
N ILE A 148 7.09 -7.99 -3.69
CA ILE A 148 6.49 -6.67 -3.50
C ILE A 148 4.97 -6.78 -3.57
N LYS A 149 4.43 -7.42 -4.61
CA LYS A 149 2.97 -7.56 -4.79
C LYS A 149 2.32 -8.37 -3.68
N ILE A 150 2.91 -9.48 -3.28
CA ILE A 150 2.38 -10.27 -2.15
C ILE A 150 2.41 -9.45 -0.87
N THR A 151 3.52 -8.74 -0.60
CA THR A 151 3.65 -7.88 0.60
C THR A 151 2.58 -6.78 0.61
N ARG A 152 2.43 -6.05 -0.51
CA ARG A 152 1.41 -5.00 -0.66
C ARG A 152 0.01 -5.57 -0.53
N GLY A 153 -0.31 -6.68 -1.17
CA GLY A 153 -1.62 -7.33 -1.04
C GLY A 153 -1.93 -7.81 0.39
N LEU A 154 -0.94 -8.33 1.11
CA LEU A 154 -1.11 -8.69 2.52
C LEU A 154 -1.43 -7.45 3.35
N LEU A 155 -0.68 -6.37 3.16
CA LEU A 155 -0.88 -5.11 3.88
C LEU A 155 -2.21 -4.44 3.51
N TYR A 156 -2.63 -4.49 2.25
CA TYR A 156 -3.93 -3.98 1.80
C TYR A 156 -5.10 -4.60 2.59
N TYR A 157 -5.04 -5.92 2.83
CA TYR A 157 -6.10 -6.63 3.53
C TYR A 157 -5.95 -6.67 5.05
N TYR A 158 -4.73 -6.70 5.57
CA TYR A 158 -4.47 -6.80 7.01
C TYR A 158 -4.25 -5.43 7.68
N GLY A 159 -3.98 -4.39 6.90
CA GLY A 159 -3.62 -3.05 7.37
C GLY A 159 -2.19 -3.02 7.86
N THR A 160 -1.95 -3.65 9.01
CA THR A 160 -0.62 -3.71 9.64
C THR A 160 -0.24 -5.15 9.95
N VAL A 161 1.02 -5.47 9.69
CA VAL A 161 1.64 -6.78 9.96
C VAL A 161 2.92 -6.59 10.78
N PRO A 162 3.07 -7.28 11.92
CA PRO A 162 4.29 -7.21 12.74
C PRO A 162 5.55 -7.65 11.99
N HIS A 163 6.70 -7.08 12.37
CA HIS A 163 8.02 -7.41 11.79
C HIS A 163 8.33 -8.91 11.75
N ASP A 164 8.04 -9.62 12.84
CA ASP A 164 8.30 -11.06 12.99
C ASP A 164 7.32 -11.94 12.20
N LYS A 165 6.25 -11.36 11.64
CA LYS A 165 5.20 -12.09 10.92
C LYS A 165 5.28 -11.93 9.41
N LEU A 166 5.74 -10.79 8.89
CA LEU A 166 5.62 -10.49 7.46
C LEU A 166 6.28 -11.54 6.57
N LEU A 167 7.56 -11.85 6.81
CA LEU A 167 8.29 -12.82 5.99
C LEU A 167 7.62 -14.20 6.03
N ASN A 168 7.14 -14.63 7.19
CA ASN A 168 6.44 -15.91 7.35
C ASN A 168 5.09 -15.93 6.60
N LEU A 169 4.42 -14.78 6.44
CA LEU A 169 3.21 -14.68 5.63
C LEU A 169 3.53 -14.73 4.14
N VAL A 170 4.57 -14.02 3.69
CA VAL A 170 5.02 -14.06 2.29
C VAL A 170 5.48 -15.46 1.89
N GLU A 171 6.21 -16.15 2.77
CA GLU A 171 6.72 -17.51 2.55
C GLU A 171 5.63 -18.50 2.14
N LYS A 172 4.40 -18.34 2.65
CA LYS A 172 3.24 -19.19 2.31
C LYS A 172 2.85 -19.13 0.83
N TYR A 173 3.27 -18.09 0.11
CA TYR A 173 2.87 -17.81 -1.26
C TYR A 173 4.04 -17.87 -2.25
N THR A 174 5.26 -18.07 -1.76
CA THR A 174 6.47 -18.16 -2.58
C THR A 174 6.93 -19.61 -2.69
N PRO A 175 7.40 -20.08 -3.85
CA PRO A 175 7.85 -21.47 -4.03
C PRO A 175 9.12 -21.79 -3.23
N ILE A 176 9.94 -20.77 -2.97
CA ILE A 176 11.18 -20.85 -2.20
C ILE A 176 11.11 -19.80 -1.11
N ARG A 177 11.47 -20.19 0.12
CA ARG A 177 11.54 -19.27 1.25
C ARG A 177 12.45 -18.08 0.89
N PRO A 178 11.97 -16.82 1.00
CA PRO A 178 12.80 -15.67 0.69
C PRO A 178 14.01 -15.60 1.63
N ASP A 179 15.18 -15.29 1.08
CA ASP A 179 16.33 -14.91 1.90
C ASP A 179 16.00 -13.62 2.66
N TYR A 180 16.25 -13.59 3.96
CA TYR A 180 15.83 -12.49 4.83
C TYR A 180 16.47 -11.15 4.43
N LEU A 181 17.76 -11.15 4.11
CA LEU A 181 18.46 -9.92 3.75
C LEU A 181 18.00 -9.44 2.37
N ALA A 182 17.95 -10.33 1.38
CA ALA A 182 17.50 -9.99 0.04
C ALA A 182 16.05 -9.48 0.03
N PHE A 183 15.15 -10.15 0.76
CA PHE A 183 13.75 -9.72 0.90
C PHE A 183 13.66 -8.31 1.47
N ASN A 184 14.38 -8.04 2.57
CA ASN A 184 14.36 -6.71 3.18
C ASN A 184 14.89 -5.63 2.23
N TYR A 185 15.99 -5.88 1.51
CA TYR A 185 16.49 -4.91 0.52
C TYR A 185 15.44 -4.57 -0.53
N VAL A 186 14.76 -5.59 -1.09
CA VAL A 186 13.71 -5.40 -2.09
C VAL A 186 12.52 -4.62 -1.52
N ILE A 187 12.06 -4.96 -0.32
CA ILE A 187 10.91 -4.27 0.30
C ILE A 187 11.27 -2.84 0.70
N TYR A 188 12.48 -2.58 1.21
CA TYR A 188 12.92 -1.21 1.52
C TYR A 188 13.05 -0.35 0.26
N ASP A 189 13.59 -0.90 -0.83
CA ASP A 189 13.64 -0.16 -2.09
C ASP A 189 12.24 0.14 -2.63
N ALA A 190 11.32 -0.84 -2.55
CA ALA A 190 9.94 -0.67 -2.94
C ALA A 190 9.19 0.36 -2.06
N ILE A 191 9.48 0.42 -0.75
CA ILE A 191 8.94 1.47 0.15
C ILE A 191 9.37 2.86 -0.36
N GLU A 192 10.65 3.05 -0.70
CA GLU A 192 11.14 4.34 -1.21
C GLU A 192 10.55 4.69 -2.58
N TYR A 193 10.34 3.70 -3.44
CA TYR A 193 9.88 3.90 -4.82
C TYR A 193 8.37 4.14 -4.90
N TYR A 194 7.56 3.30 -4.24
CA TYR A 194 6.09 3.35 -4.31
C TYR A 194 5.45 4.22 -3.22
N GLN A 195 6.11 4.36 -2.07
CA GLN A 195 5.57 5.08 -0.89
C GLN A 195 4.23 4.56 -0.34
N GLU A 196 3.77 3.39 -0.78
CA GLU A 196 2.50 2.78 -0.34
C GLU A 196 2.61 1.88 0.90
N ILE A 197 3.82 1.72 1.44
CA ILE A 197 4.08 0.97 2.65
C ILE A 197 4.80 1.87 3.64
N HIS A 198 4.28 1.94 4.86
CA HIS A 198 4.96 2.56 5.99
C HIS A 198 5.59 1.49 6.87
N ILE A 199 6.78 1.81 7.41
CA ILE A 199 7.47 0.96 8.36
C ILE A 199 7.78 1.75 9.63
N ASP A 200 7.46 1.18 10.78
CA ASP A 200 7.73 1.78 12.07
C ASP A 200 8.30 0.74 13.05
N ARG A 201 8.30 1.04 14.35
CA ARG A 201 8.82 0.11 15.37
C ARG A 201 7.95 -1.14 15.58
N TYR A 202 6.69 -1.13 15.13
CA TYR A 202 5.73 -2.21 15.34
C TYR A 202 5.68 -3.16 14.15
N GLY A 203 5.78 -2.64 12.93
CA GLY A 203 5.72 -3.48 11.74
C GLY A 203 5.67 -2.71 10.44
N TYR A 204 5.03 -3.34 9.46
CA TYR A 204 4.76 -2.81 8.14
C TYR A 204 3.27 -2.52 8.04
N SER A 205 2.92 -1.37 7.50
CA SER A 205 1.55 -0.91 7.35
C SER A 205 1.30 -0.48 5.91
N TYR A 206 0.10 -0.74 5.44
CA TYR A 206 -0.40 -0.09 4.23
C TYR A 206 -0.54 1.42 4.48
N TRP A 207 -0.27 2.24 3.46
CA TRP A 207 -0.12 3.70 3.63
C TRP A 207 -1.34 4.42 4.19
N GLU A 208 -2.54 3.88 3.95
CA GLU A 208 -3.80 4.47 4.47
C GLU A 208 -4.08 4.11 5.95
N VAL A 209 -3.20 3.34 6.60
CA VAL A 209 -3.32 3.05 8.03
C VAL A 209 -2.87 4.26 8.84
N LEU A 210 -3.82 4.89 9.54
CA LEU A 210 -3.56 6.07 10.37
C LEU A 210 -2.84 5.74 11.68
N ASP A 211 -3.27 4.69 12.37
CA ASP A 211 -2.67 4.22 13.63
C ASP A 211 -2.36 2.72 13.57
N PRO A 212 -1.11 2.35 13.25
CA PRO A 212 -0.67 0.96 13.21
C PRO A 212 -0.81 0.23 14.56
N LEU A 213 -0.67 0.93 15.69
CA LEU A 213 -0.73 0.31 17.01
C LEU A 213 -2.16 -0.12 17.33
N ASP A 214 -3.15 0.75 17.09
CA ASP A 214 -4.56 0.44 17.30
C ASP A 214 -4.99 -0.81 16.50
N VAL A 215 -4.56 -0.91 15.24
CA VAL A 215 -4.83 -2.08 14.40
C VAL A 215 -4.24 -3.34 15.04
N LEU A 216 -2.98 -3.30 15.49
CA LEU A 216 -2.30 -4.45 16.08
C LEU A 216 -2.89 -4.86 17.43
N GLU A 217 -3.27 -3.91 18.28
CA GLU A 217 -3.91 -4.19 19.58
C GLU A 217 -5.26 -4.91 19.38
N GLU A 218 -6.08 -4.43 18.44
CA GLU A 218 -7.34 -5.08 18.09
C GLU A 218 -7.14 -6.46 17.45
N GLN A 219 -6.14 -6.63 16.60
CA GLN A 219 -5.79 -7.95 16.07
C GLN A 219 -5.33 -8.90 17.20
N ALA A 220 -4.56 -8.41 18.17
CA ALA A 220 -4.04 -9.18 19.28
C ALA A 220 -5.11 -9.59 20.30
N SER A 221 -6.17 -8.78 20.47
CA SER A 221 -7.32 -9.11 21.34
C SER A 221 -8.06 -10.36 20.84
N ARG A 222 -8.00 -10.64 19.53
CA ARG A 222 -8.62 -11.81 18.86
C ARG A 222 -7.64 -12.97 18.75
N LYS A 223 -7.25 -13.55 19.89
CA LYS A 223 -6.25 -14.65 19.97
C LYS A 223 -6.64 -15.94 19.24
N ASN A 224 -7.94 -16.21 19.11
CA ASN A 224 -8.45 -17.48 18.57
C ASN A 224 -8.68 -17.46 17.05
N ILE A 225 -8.30 -16.37 16.37
CA ILE A 225 -8.51 -16.20 14.93
C ILE A 225 -7.16 -15.85 14.32
N ASP A 226 -6.72 -16.66 13.35
CA ASP A 226 -5.55 -16.34 12.53
C ASP A 226 -5.94 -15.38 11.40
N TYR A 227 -4.97 -14.85 10.67
CA TYR A 227 -5.20 -14.03 9.50
C TYR A 227 -6.07 -14.73 8.45
N TYR A 228 -6.92 -13.97 7.75
CA TYR A 228 -7.78 -14.51 6.71
C TYR A 228 -6.93 -15.15 5.59
N PRO A 229 -7.17 -16.42 5.21
CA PRO A 229 -6.29 -17.13 4.28
C PRO A 229 -6.58 -16.74 2.82
N PHE A 230 -6.12 -15.58 2.39
CA PHE A 230 -6.23 -15.15 0.99
C PHE A 230 -5.51 -16.09 0.05
N SER A 231 -6.04 -16.23 -1.18
CA SER A 231 -5.33 -16.91 -2.25
C SER A 231 -4.18 -16.04 -2.78
N LYS A 232 -3.14 -16.67 -3.33
CA LYS A 232 -2.03 -15.96 -3.99
C LYS A 232 -2.53 -14.98 -5.05
N LYS A 233 -3.52 -15.39 -5.85
CA LYS A 233 -4.12 -14.55 -6.90
C LYS A 233 -4.72 -13.28 -6.32
N GLN A 234 -5.49 -13.38 -5.23
CA GLN A 234 -6.06 -12.19 -4.56
C GLN A 234 -4.98 -11.25 -4.06
N LEU A 235 -3.89 -11.78 -3.50
CA LEU A 235 -2.78 -10.95 -3.00
C LEU A 235 -2.03 -10.26 -4.14
N LEU A 236 -1.80 -10.95 -5.26
CA LEU A 236 -1.17 -10.36 -6.43
C LEU A 236 -2.04 -9.25 -7.06
N GLU A 237 -3.36 -9.47 -7.15
CA GLU A 237 -4.31 -8.45 -7.60
C GLU A 237 -4.35 -7.25 -6.65
N ALA A 238 -4.41 -7.51 -5.34
CA ALA A 238 -4.41 -6.47 -4.30
C ALA A 238 -3.08 -5.74 -4.13
N GLY A 239 -2.00 -6.26 -4.72
CA GLY A 239 -0.67 -5.66 -4.69
C GLY A 239 -0.39 -4.71 -5.86
N GLU A 240 -1.34 -4.48 -6.76
CA GLU A 240 -1.24 -3.44 -7.80
C GLU A 240 -1.52 -2.05 -7.21
N THR A 241 -0.91 -0.99 -7.77
CA THR A 241 -1.02 0.41 -7.26
C THR A 241 -2.44 0.94 -7.27
N ASP A 242 -3.23 0.56 -8.28
CA ASP A 242 -4.56 1.12 -8.49
C ASP A 242 -5.64 0.09 -8.11
N TYR A 243 -5.30 -0.87 -7.26
CA TYR A 243 -6.24 -1.91 -6.86
C TYR A 243 -7.31 -1.36 -5.93
N VAL A 244 -8.57 -1.55 -6.34
CA VAL A 244 -9.73 -1.20 -5.53
C VAL A 244 -10.60 -2.43 -5.35
N GLU A 245 -10.76 -2.85 -4.09
CA GLU A 245 -11.73 -3.88 -3.75
C GLU A 245 -13.16 -3.35 -3.92
N ARG A 246 -14.02 -4.16 -4.55
CA ARG A 246 -15.44 -3.85 -4.75
C ARG A 246 -16.32 -4.80 -3.92
N PRO A 247 -16.46 -4.56 -2.60
CA PRO A 247 -17.29 -5.40 -1.75
C PRO A 247 -18.78 -5.25 -2.11
N LYS A 248 -19.61 -6.19 -1.62
CA LYS A 248 -21.07 -6.03 -1.74
C LYS A 248 -21.49 -4.73 -1.04
N GLY A 249 -22.37 -3.94 -1.66
CA GLY A 249 -22.70 -2.59 -1.21
C GLY A 249 -22.02 -1.50 -2.04
N TYR A 250 -20.87 -1.78 -2.68
CA TYR A 250 -20.15 -0.83 -3.54
C TYR A 250 -21.05 -0.28 -4.65
N SER A 251 -21.68 -1.17 -5.43
CA SER A 251 -22.49 -0.76 -6.58
C SER A 251 -23.78 -0.04 -6.16
N GLN A 252 -24.32 -0.38 -4.99
CA GLN A 252 -25.49 0.28 -4.43
C GLN A 252 -25.18 1.74 -4.11
N LEU A 253 -24.12 1.99 -3.33
CA LEU A 253 -23.70 3.35 -2.99
C LEU A 253 -23.26 4.15 -4.21
N LEU A 254 -22.51 3.54 -5.13
CA LEU A 254 -22.13 4.21 -6.38
C LEU A 254 -23.38 4.62 -7.20
N THR A 255 -24.39 3.75 -7.25
CA THR A 255 -25.65 4.04 -7.94
C THR A 255 -26.42 5.15 -7.22
N LEU A 256 -26.49 5.11 -5.89
CA LEU A 256 -27.13 6.12 -5.06
C LEU A 256 -26.51 7.51 -5.32
N PHE A 257 -25.18 7.61 -5.21
CA PHE A 257 -24.45 8.86 -5.39
C PHE A 257 -24.57 9.40 -6.83
N THR A 258 -24.44 8.54 -7.84
CA THR A 258 -24.49 8.97 -9.24
C THR A 258 -25.91 9.28 -9.73
N LYS A 259 -26.92 8.51 -9.33
CA LYS A 259 -28.29 8.66 -9.88
C LYS A 259 -29.17 9.55 -9.03
N GLU A 260 -29.16 9.39 -7.71
CA GLU A 260 -30.04 10.16 -6.82
C GLU A 260 -29.41 11.52 -6.51
N TYR A 261 -28.12 11.54 -6.17
CA TYR A 261 -27.39 12.77 -5.83
C TYR A 261 -26.68 13.43 -7.02
N ARG A 262 -26.77 12.84 -8.22
CA ARG A 262 -26.19 13.36 -9.47
C ARG A 262 -24.69 13.69 -9.39
N MET A 263 -23.97 12.98 -8.51
CA MET A 263 -22.52 13.11 -8.38
C MET A 263 -21.84 12.62 -9.67
N PRO A 264 -20.84 13.36 -10.21
CA PRO A 264 -20.01 12.88 -11.30
C PRO A 264 -19.44 11.49 -11.01
N LYS A 265 -19.41 10.62 -12.02
CA LYS A 265 -19.05 9.21 -11.83
C LYS A 265 -17.70 9.01 -11.16
N GLN A 266 -16.69 9.80 -11.55
CA GLN A 266 -15.35 9.69 -10.98
C GLN A 266 -15.32 10.12 -9.51
N GLU A 267 -15.95 11.25 -9.18
CA GLU A 267 -16.10 11.72 -7.80
C GLU A 267 -16.86 10.70 -6.94
N ALA A 268 -17.90 10.06 -7.49
CA ALA A 268 -18.65 9.03 -6.79
C ALA A 268 -17.86 7.73 -6.56
N ILE A 269 -16.90 7.41 -7.44
CA ILE A 269 -16.00 6.28 -7.25
C ILE A 269 -15.07 6.57 -6.06
N GLU A 270 -14.37 7.70 -6.11
CA GLU A 270 -13.45 8.15 -5.05
C GLU A 270 -14.19 8.24 -3.70
N PHE A 271 -15.42 8.75 -3.69
CA PHE A 271 -16.19 8.88 -2.46
C PHE A 271 -16.64 7.53 -1.87
N VAL A 272 -16.93 6.52 -2.70
CA VAL A 272 -17.21 5.16 -2.20
C VAL A 272 -15.93 4.50 -1.70
N GLU A 273 -14.80 4.75 -2.35
CA GLU A 273 -13.49 4.26 -1.91
C GLU A 273 -13.12 4.83 -0.54
N ASP A 274 -13.31 6.14 -0.31
CA ASP A 274 -13.15 6.74 1.02
C ASP A 274 -14.05 6.05 2.07
N CYS A 275 -15.32 5.79 1.71
CA CYS A 275 -16.22 5.07 2.61
C CYS A 275 -15.66 3.69 2.98
N ILE A 276 -15.03 2.97 2.05
CA ILE A 276 -14.39 1.68 2.31
C ILE A 276 -13.21 1.84 3.27
N ILE A 277 -12.40 2.88 3.14
CA ILE A 277 -11.29 3.18 4.06
C ILE A 277 -11.83 3.45 5.47
N HIS A 278 -12.86 4.27 5.62
CA HIS A 278 -13.53 4.49 6.90
C HIS A 278 -14.01 3.17 7.53
N VAL A 279 -14.52 2.23 6.73
CA VAL A 279 -14.93 0.91 7.22
C VAL A 279 -13.74 0.03 7.59
N LYS A 280 -12.64 0.05 6.82
CA LYS A 280 -11.40 -0.68 7.12
C LYS A 280 -10.79 -0.23 8.45
N LEU A 281 -10.85 1.07 8.73
CA LEU A 281 -10.46 1.72 9.99
C LEU A 281 -11.40 1.38 11.17
N GLY A 282 -12.58 0.83 10.90
CA GLY A 282 -13.52 0.42 11.95
C GLY A 282 -14.43 1.52 12.47
N HIS A 283 -14.57 2.62 11.74
CA HIS A 283 -15.50 3.68 12.08
C HIS A 283 -16.95 3.16 12.16
N PRO A 284 -17.72 3.53 13.20
CA PRO A 284 -19.11 3.12 13.34
C PRO A 284 -19.99 3.80 12.27
N PRO A 285 -21.19 3.25 11.99
CA PRO A 285 -22.08 3.80 10.97
C PRO A 285 -22.40 5.28 11.14
N SER A 286 -22.48 5.78 12.38
CA SER A 286 -22.74 7.20 12.67
C SER A 286 -21.62 8.12 12.21
N GLN A 287 -20.35 7.69 12.34
CA GLN A 287 -19.21 8.48 11.88
C GLN A 287 -19.10 8.45 10.36
N LEU A 288 -19.41 7.31 9.73
CA LEU A 288 -19.47 7.20 8.28
C LEU A 288 -20.61 8.07 7.70
N LEU A 289 -21.78 8.09 8.34
CA LEU A 289 -22.87 8.98 7.96
C LEU A 289 -22.46 10.46 8.09
N GLN A 290 -21.76 10.82 9.17
CA GLN A 290 -21.24 12.18 9.36
C GLN A 290 -20.24 12.56 8.25
N TYR A 291 -19.35 11.63 7.86
CA TYR A 291 -18.45 11.84 6.72
C TYR A 291 -19.25 12.11 5.44
N ILE A 292 -20.27 11.30 5.17
CA ILE A 292 -21.08 11.44 3.96
C ILE A 292 -21.83 12.78 3.94
N GLN A 293 -22.31 13.22 5.09
CA GLN A 293 -22.98 14.52 5.27
C GLN A 293 -22.08 15.74 5.01
N THR A 294 -20.75 15.57 4.91
CA THR A 294 -19.85 16.66 4.50
C THR A 294 -19.94 16.98 3.01
N LYS A 295 -20.45 16.04 2.19
CA LYS A 295 -20.56 16.16 0.74
C LYS A 295 -22.01 16.17 0.26
N LEU A 296 -22.90 15.48 0.98
CA LEU A 296 -24.30 15.30 0.60
C LEU A 296 -25.24 15.90 1.63
N THR A 297 -26.31 16.51 1.15
CA THR A 297 -27.46 16.93 1.96
C THR A 297 -28.60 15.93 1.81
N PHE A 298 -29.31 15.66 2.90
CA PHE A 298 -30.42 14.71 2.92
C PHE A 298 -31.73 15.45 3.13
N GLU A 299 -32.69 15.23 2.24
CA GLU A 299 -33.97 15.95 2.23
C GLU A 299 -35.05 15.27 3.08
N SER A 300 -34.87 13.99 3.44
CA SER A 300 -35.86 13.24 4.24
C SER A 300 -35.25 12.11 5.07
N LEU A 301 -36.01 11.66 6.07
CA LEU A 301 -35.65 10.48 6.88
C LEU A 301 -35.59 9.20 6.05
N GLU A 302 -36.45 9.08 5.03
CA GLU A 302 -36.45 7.94 4.11
C GLU A 302 -35.16 7.87 3.29
N ALA A 303 -34.63 9.02 2.85
CA ALA A 303 -33.34 9.06 2.15
C ALA A 303 -32.19 8.60 3.05
N ILE A 304 -32.20 9.04 4.32
CA ILE A 304 -31.23 8.59 5.32
C ILE A 304 -31.36 7.08 5.54
N GLN A 305 -32.58 6.53 5.66
CA GLN A 305 -32.78 5.10 5.86
C GLN A 305 -32.25 4.26 4.70
N ARG A 306 -32.50 4.67 3.44
CA ARG A 306 -31.97 3.96 2.26
C ARG A 306 -30.45 3.96 2.23
N LEU A 307 -29.84 5.12 2.50
CA LEU A 307 -28.39 5.21 2.63
C LEU A 307 -27.89 4.26 3.72
N MET A 308 -28.53 4.24 4.89
CA MET A 308 -28.12 3.39 6.00
C MET A 308 -28.20 1.90 5.64
N ASP A 309 -29.21 1.47 4.89
CA ASP A 309 -29.33 0.08 4.44
C ASP A 309 -28.16 -0.29 3.50
N ASP A 310 -27.82 0.59 2.55
CA ASP A 310 -26.69 0.39 1.64
C ASP A 310 -25.33 0.46 2.35
N LEU A 311 -25.18 1.36 3.34
CA LEU A 311 -23.98 1.45 4.16
C LEU A 311 -23.79 0.20 5.01
N VAL A 312 -24.82 -0.30 5.67
CA VAL A 312 -24.73 -1.52 6.46
C VAL A 312 -24.36 -2.71 5.58
N LEU A 313 -24.88 -2.78 4.35
CA LEU A 313 -24.47 -3.79 3.38
C LEU A 313 -22.98 -3.69 3.04
N LEU A 314 -22.48 -2.50 2.72
CA LEU A 314 -21.06 -2.23 2.48
C LEU A 314 -20.23 -2.67 3.70
N MET A 315 -20.55 -2.11 4.86
CA MET A 315 -19.83 -2.31 6.11
C MET A 315 -19.68 -3.78 6.46
N ASN A 316 -20.73 -4.57 6.28
CA ASN A 316 -20.71 -5.99 6.62
C ASN A 316 -19.87 -6.84 5.68
N ASN A 317 -19.66 -6.39 4.44
CA ASN A 317 -18.97 -7.14 3.38
C ASN A 317 -17.59 -6.57 3.02
N THR A 318 -17.19 -5.45 3.62
CA THR A 318 -15.83 -4.93 3.53
C THR A 318 -14.89 -5.65 4.51
N ARG A 319 -13.73 -6.05 4.00
CA ARG A 319 -12.60 -6.61 4.75
C ARG A 319 -12.05 -5.57 5.72
N LYS A 320 -11.82 -5.93 6.98
CA LYS A 320 -11.35 -4.97 8.00
C LYS A 320 -9.97 -5.32 8.55
N TRP A 321 -9.14 -4.31 8.74
CA TRP A 321 -7.76 -4.47 9.18
C TRP A 321 -7.67 -5.02 10.61
N TYR A 322 -8.45 -4.46 11.53
CA TYR A 322 -8.54 -4.91 12.92
C TYR A 322 -9.17 -6.31 13.07
N LEU A 323 -9.83 -6.82 12.01
CA LEU A 323 -10.34 -8.19 11.93
C LEU A 323 -9.41 -9.13 11.17
N LYS A 324 -8.12 -8.80 11.03
CA LYS A 324 -7.12 -9.63 10.32
C LYS A 324 -7.55 -10.01 8.89
N GLY A 325 -8.22 -9.08 8.19
CA GLY A 325 -8.70 -9.29 6.84
C GLY A 325 -10.00 -10.07 6.72
N TYR A 326 -10.76 -10.30 7.80
CA TYR A 326 -12.12 -10.84 7.69
C TYR A 326 -13.14 -9.72 7.42
N THR A 327 -14.22 -10.07 6.74
CA THR A 327 -15.47 -9.29 6.77
C THR A 327 -16.25 -9.61 8.06
N SER A 328 -17.20 -8.74 8.45
CA SER A 328 -18.04 -9.01 9.63
C SER A 328 -18.91 -10.26 9.44
N VAL A 329 -19.38 -10.49 8.21
CA VAL A 329 -20.21 -11.66 7.86
C VAL A 329 -19.42 -12.96 7.98
N GLU A 330 -18.21 -13.00 7.43
CA GLU A 330 -17.35 -14.19 7.49
C GLU A 330 -16.92 -14.49 8.92
N LEU A 331 -16.56 -13.45 9.69
CA LEU A 331 -16.17 -13.62 11.08
C LEU A 331 -17.32 -14.19 11.93
N SER A 332 -18.53 -13.62 11.79
CA SER A 332 -19.71 -14.14 12.50
C SER A 332 -20.01 -15.60 12.12
N ALA A 333 -19.86 -15.95 10.84
CA ALA A 333 -20.03 -17.34 10.40
C ALA A 333 -18.95 -18.28 10.97
N HIS A 334 -17.71 -17.81 11.07
CA HIS A 334 -16.60 -18.56 11.66
C HIS A 334 -16.83 -18.83 13.16
N GLU A 335 -17.21 -17.81 13.92
CA GLU A 335 -17.52 -17.93 15.35
C GLU A 335 -18.72 -18.86 15.60
N LYS A 336 -19.77 -18.77 14.78
CA LYS A 336 -20.92 -19.69 14.86
C LYS A 336 -20.54 -21.14 14.59
N LYS A 337 -19.56 -21.40 13.72
CA LYS A 337 -19.04 -22.76 13.45
C LYS A 337 -18.13 -23.27 14.56
N ALA A 338 -17.35 -22.38 15.19
CA ALA A 338 -16.46 -22.71 16.31
C ALA A 338 -17.23 -23.05 17.59
N LEU A 339 -18.47 -22.55 17.72
CA LEU A 339 -19.43 -23.03 18.71
C LEU A 339 -19.94 -24.41 18.26
N LEU A 340 -19.38 -25.49 18.83
CA LEU A 340 -19.97 -26.83 18.75
C LEU A 340 -21.47 -26.76 19.10
N PRO A 341 -22.36 -27.55 18.45
CA PRO A 341 -23.69 -27.75 18.99
C PRO A 341 -23.53 -28.32 20.40
N SER A 342 -23.89 -27.52 21.40
CA SER A 342 -23.92 -27.98 22.79
C SER A 342 -24.77 -29.26 22.81
N PRO A 343 -24.30 -30.36 23.43
CA PRO A 343 -25.05 -31.61 23.46
C PRO A 343 -26.35 -31.35 24.20
N ASN A 344 -27.46 -31.29 23.45
CA ASN A 344 -28.85 -31.42 23.91
C ASN A 344 -29.07 -31.16 25.41
N LYS A 345 -28.72 -29.98 25.90
CA LYS A 345 -29.47 -29.43 27.02
C LYS A 345 -30.66 -28.76 26.37
N LYS A 346 -31.81 -29.41 26.50
CA LYS A 346 -33.12 -28.77 26.34
C LYS A 346 -33.04 -27.45 27.11
N GLY A 347 -32.70 -26.39 26.40
CA GLY A 347 -32.76 -25.04 26.93
C GLY A 347 -34.23 -24.81 27.14
N GLU A 348 -34.65 -24.75 28.40
CA GLU A 348 -35.90 -24.09 28.74
C GLU A 348 -35.87 -22.74 28.02
N VAL A 349 -36.74 -22.61 27.03
CA VAL A 349 -37.11 -21.33 26.46
C VAL A 349 -37.71 -20.57 27.63
N ILE A 350 -36.90 -19.73 28.28
CA ILE A 350 -37.44 -18.75 29.22
C ILE A 350 -38.23 -17.78 28.33
N SER A 351 -39.53 -18.04 28.23
CA SER A 351 -40.48 -17.15 27.61
C SER A 351 -40.38 -15.81 28.36
N LEU A 352 -40.30 -14.72 27.63
CA LEU A 352 -40.34 -13.34 28.16
C LEU A 352 -41.72 -12.99 28.76
N GLN A 353 -42.55 -13.98 29.13
CA GLN A 353 -43.92 -13.81 29.59
C GLN A 353 -44.15 -14.09 31.08
N THR A 354 -43.18 -14.59 31.83
CA THR A 354 -43.33 -14.69 33.29
C THR A 354 -42.60 -13.53 33.97
N ARG A 355 -43.38 -12.54 34.43
CA ARG A 355 -42.99 -11.48 35.36
C ARG A 355 -42.58 -12.04 36.73
N GLN A 356 -41.53 -12.86 36.79
CA GLN A 356 -40.94 -13.25 38.05
C GLN A 356 -40.22 -12.03 38.62
N LYS A 357 -40.71 -11.51 39.75
CA LYS A 357 -40.10 -10.37 40.45
C LYS A 357 -38.70 -10.79 40.91
N ILE A 358 -37.67 -10.36 40.19
CA ILE A 358 -36.27 -10.51 40.60
C ILE A 358 -36.04 -9.68 41.87
N GLY A 359 -35.53 -10.32 42.92
CA GLY A 359 -35.21 -9.64 44.18
C GLY A 359 -34.02 -8.71 44.01
N ARG A 360 -34.02 -7.55 44.69
CA ARG A 360 -32.93 -6.54 44.59
C ARG A 360 -31.54 -7.10 44.90
N ASN A 361 -31.43 -8.18 45.68
CA ASN A 361 -30.15 -8.80 46.04
C ASN A 361 -29.78 -10.02 45.18
N ASP A 362 -30.64 -10.46 44.26
CA ASP A 362 -30.40 -11.63 43.41
C ASP A 362 -29.39 -11.32 42.31
N PRO A 363 -28.73 -12.34 41.71
CA PRO A 363 -27.84 -12.15 40.56
C PRO A 363 -28.54 -11.46 39.39
N CYS A 364 -27.87 -10.51 38.76
CA CYS A 364 -28.44 -9.72 37.68
C CYS A 364 -28.56 -10.58 36.39
N PRO A 365 -29.74 -10.63 35.75
CA PRO A 365 -29.99 -11.50 34.59
C PRO A 365 -29.26 -11.07 33.31
N CYS A 366 -28.62 -9.89 33.29
CA CYS A 366 -27.82 -9.43 32.16
C CYS A 366 -26.44 -10.09 32.05
N GLY A 367 -26.13 -11.06 32.92
CA GLY A 367 -24.87 -11.81 32.89
C GLY A 367 -23.67 -11.05 33.46
N SER A 368 -23.88 -9.88 34.09
CA SER A 368 -22.79 -9.05 34.64
C SER A 368 -22.11 -9.61 35.89
N GLY A 369 -22.67 -10.68 36.49
CA GLY A 369 -22.20 -11.25 37.76
C GLY A 369 -22.47 -10.40 39.01
N LYS A 370 -23.08 -9.21 38.87
CA LYS A 370 -23.42 -8.30 39.99
C LYS A 370 -24.82 -8.59 40.54
N LYS A 371 -25.12 -8.16 41.77
CA LYS A 371 -26.50 -8.16 42.32
C LYS A 371 -27.39 -7.18 41.53
N PHE A 372 -28.67 -7.49 41.36
CA PHE A 372 -29.62 -6.71 40.55
C PHE A 372 -29.61 -5.21 40.90
N LYS A 373 -29.68 -4.85 42.20
CA LYS A 373 -29.63 -3.44 42.67
C LYS A 373 -28.33 -2.68 42.37
N LYS A 374 -27.26 -3.37 41.95
CA LYS A 374 -25.96 -2.77 41.61
C LYS A 374 -25.66 -2.83 40.10
N CYS A 375 -26.66 -3.20 39.29
CA CYS A 375 -26.51 -3.34 37.85
C CYS A 375 -27.74 -2.81 37.11
N CYS A 376 -28.74 -3.66 36.85
CA CYS A 376 -29.93 -3.26 36.09
C CYS A 376 -31.08 -2.75 36.97
N GLY A 377 -30.95 -2.79 38.30
CA GLY A 377 -31.94 -2.34 39.27
C GLY A 377 -31.67 -0.95 39.83
N ASN A 378 -31.05 -0.07 39.04
CA ASN A 378 -30.99 1.38 39.29
C ASN A 378 -32.21 2.05 38.71
#